data_AF-A0A2S7L1H6-F1
#
_entry.id   AF-A0A2S7L1H6-F1
#
_cell.length_a   1.000
_cell.length_b   1.000
_cell.length_c   1.000
_cell.angle_alpha   90.00
_cell.angle_beta   90.00
_cell.angle_gamma   90.00
#
_symmetry.space_group_name_H-M   'P 1'
#
loop_
_entity.id
_entity.type
_entity.pdbx_description
1 polymer ?
#
loop_
_entity_poly.entity_id
_entity_poly.type
_entity_poly.pdbx_seq_one_letter_code
_entity_poly.pdbx_strand_id
1 'polypeptide(L)'
;MELTDYLLKIAPKDNEVLELRYNSLIKLGGSNSNPNARHYYLTSALELKVLEMKLRPATGKIAEQLTLKSTFDGMVVSLIPEKSIYENKKLISFFQT
;
A
#
# COMPACT_ATOMS: atom_id res chain seq x y z
N MET A 1 10.66 -10.93 -15.01
CA MET A 1 9.94 -10.15 -13.98
C MET A 1 10.39 -8.70 -14.08
N GLU A 2 11.65 -8.40 -13.77
CA GLU A 2 12.19 -7.02 -13.87
C GLU A 2 11.93 -6.29 -15.19
N LEU A 3 12.07 -6.97 -16.34
CA LEU A 3 11.82 -6.34 -17.65
C LEU A 3 10.36 -5.91 -17.85
N THR A 4 9.40 -6.70 -17.36
CA THR A 4 7.99 -6.32 -17.46
C THR A 4 7.65 -5.18 -16.50
N ASP A 5 8.42 -4.95 -15.44
CA ASP A 5 8.28 -3.76 -14.58
C ASP A 5 8.71 -2.47 -15.29
N TYR A 6 9.79 -2.52 -16.09
CA TYR A 6 10.17 -1.39 -16.92
C TYR A 6 9.12 -1.09 -18.00
N LEU A 7 8.57 -2.14 -18.64
CA LEU A 7 7.51 -1.97 -19.63
C LEU A 7 6.25 -1.36 -18.99
N LEU A 8 5.87 -1.77 -17.78
CA LEU A 8 4.73 -1.18 -17.06
C LEU A 8 4.95 0.29 -16.71
N LYS A 9 6.18 0.73 -16.43
CA LYS A 9 6.47 2.16 -16.21
C LYS A 9 6.25 2.99 -17.48
N ILE A 10 6.52 2.42 -18.65
CA ILE A 10 6.42 3.10 -19.95
C ILE A 10 4.98 3.04 -20.49
N ALA A 11 4.36 1.87 -20.39
CA ALA A 11 3.06 1.57 -20.98
C ALA A 11 2.14 0.85 -19.96
N PRO A 12 1.68 1.55 -18.90
CA PRO A 12 0.98 0.93 -17.77
C PRO A 12 -0.40 0.36 -18.10
N LYS A 13 -1.01 0.78 -19.22
CA LYS A 13 -2.35 0.37 -19.66
C LYS A 13 -2.31 -0.50 -20.92
N ASP A 14 -1.11 -0.88 -21.36
CA ASP A 14 -0.96 -1.75 -22.52
C ASP A 14 -1.33 -3.19 -22.13
N ASN A 15 -2.33 -3.75 -22.81
CA ASN A 15 -2.86 -5.08 -22.50
C ASN A 15 -1.82 -6.19 -22.72
N GLU A 16 -0.93 -6.06 -23.70
CA GLU A 16 0.12 -7.05 -23.93
C GLU A 16 1.15 -7.01 -22.80
N VAL A 17 1.53 -5.82 -22.35
CA VAL A 17 2.44 -5.64 -21.21
C VAL A 17 1.82 -6.20 -19.92
N LEU A 18 0.54 -5.93 -19.69
CA LEU A 18 -0.21 -6.44 -18.53
C LEU A 18 -0.30 -7.98 -18.55
N GLU A 19 -0.62 -8.59 -19.69
CA GLU A 19 -0.65 -10.05 -19.82
C GLU A 19 0.74 -10.69 -19.71
N LEU A 20 1.78 -10.07 -20.27
CA LEU A 20 3.17 -10.51 -20.10
C LEU A 20 3.58 -10.50 -18.62
N ARG A 21 3.21 -9.44 -17.89
CA ARG A 21 3.45 -9.36 -16.44
C ARG A 21 2.69 -10.44 -15.70
N TYR A 22 1.39 -10.58 -15.97
CA TYR A 22 0.53 -11.57 -15.33
C TYR A 22 1.09 -13.00 -15.49
N ASN A 23 1.39 -13.40 -16.73
CA ASN A 23 1.90 -14.74 -17.02
C ASN A 23 3.26 -15.00 -16.36
N SER A 24 4.13 -13.98 -16.31
CA SER A 24 5.41 -14.07 -15.61
C SER A 24 5.23 -14.33 -14.11
N LEU A 25 4.31 -13.61 -13.47
CA LEU A 25 4.02 -13.74 -12.04
C LEU A 25 3.37 -15.08 -11.69
N ILE A 26 2.41 -15.55 -12.49
CA ILE A 26 1.79 -16.87 -12.31
C ILE A 26 2.84 -17.97 -12.37
N LYS A 27 3.73 -17.93 -13.36
CA LYS A 27 4.78 -18.94 -13.54
C LYS A 27 5.75 -18.96 -12.35
N LEU A 28 6.20 -17.79 -11.89
CA LEU A 28 7.13 -17.67 -10.76
C LEU A 28 6.50 -18.05 -9.42
N GLY A 29 5.22 -17.71 -9.22
CA GLY A 29 4.45 -18.10 -8.04
C GLY A 29 4.24 -19.61 -7.99
N GLY A 30 3.81 -20.21 -9.09
CA GLY A 30 3.58 -21.66 -9.18
C GLY A 30 4.83 -22.51 -8.95
N SER A 31 6.01 -22.02 -9.35
CA SER A 31 7.27 -22.74 -9.15
C SER A 31 7.97 -22.43 -7.82
N ASN A 32 7.43 -21.53 -6.99
CA ASN A 32 8.12 -21.11 -5.77
C ASN A 32 7.82 -22.04 -4.58
N SER A 33 8.88 -22.54 -3.96
CA SER A 33 8.79 -23.32 -2.72
C SER A 33 8.56 -22.46 -1.48
N ASN A 34 9.02 -21.19 -1.50
CA ASN A 34 8.82 -20.26 -0.41
C ASN A 34 7.37 -19.73 -0.42
N PRO A 35 6.55 -20.02 0.62
CA PRO A 35 5.16 -19.58 0.67
C PRO A 35 4.99 -18.07 0.58
N ASN A 36 5.89 -17.29 1.21
CA ASN A 36 5.80 -15.83 1.21
C ASN A 36 6.06 -15.27 -0.19
N ALA A 37 7.09 -15.78 -0.87
CA ALA A 37 7.40 -15.38 -2.25
C ALA A 37 6.29 -15.80 -3.22
N ARG A 38 5.75 -17.01 -3.05
CA ARG A 38 4.60 -17.50 -3.82
C ARG A 38 3.39 -16.59 -3.64
N HIS A 39 3.03 -16.26 -2.40
CA HIS A 39 1.90 -15.38 -2.12
C HIS A 39 2.12 -13.99 -2.71
N TYR A 40 3.33 -13.43 -2.61
CA TYR A 40 3.66 -12.16 -3.23
C TYR A 40 3.39 -12.19 -4.75
N TYR A 41 3.94 -13.15 -5.48
CA TYR A 41 3.75 -13.20 -6.94
C TYR A 41 2.29 -13.43 -7.35
N LEU A 42 1.58 -14.31 -6.65
CA LEU A 42 0.19 -14.62 -6.99
C LEU A 42 -0.76 -13.47 -6.65
N THR A 43 -0.55 -12.78 -5.52
CA THR A 43 -1.32 -11.57 -5.18
C THR A 43 -1.04 -10.46 -6.19
N SER A 44 0.22 -10.20 -6.54
CA SER A 44 0.56 -9.21 -7.56
C SER A 44 0.00 -9.56 -8.95
N ALA A 45 -0.14 -10.85 -9.29
CA ALA A 45 -0.81 -11.25 -10.53
C ALA A 45 -2.31 -10.93 -10.50
N LEU A 46 -2.96 -11.15 -9.36
CA LEU A 46 -4.37 -10.84 -9.17
C LEU A 46 -4.63 -9.33 -9.24
N GLU A 47 -3.78 -8.51 -8.64
CA GLU A 47 -3.87 -7.04 -8.66
C GLU A 47 -3.91 -6.46 -10.09
N LEU A 48 -3.28 -7.13 -11.07
CA LEU A 48 -3.29 -6.69 -12.47
C LEU A 48 -4.63 -6.91 -13.18
N LYS A 49 -5.44 -7.88 -12.73
CA LYS A 49 -6.71 -8.25 -13.40
C LYS A 49 -7.92 -7.76 -12.64
N VAL A 50 -7.90 -7.92 -11.32
CA VAL A 50 -9.03 -7.67 -10.44
C VAL A 50 -8.46 -7.41 -9.05
N LEU A 51 -8.20 -6.15 -8.65
CA LEU A 51 -8.54 -5.65 -7.31
C LEU A 51 -8.00 -4.24 -7.06
N GLU A 52 -8.89 -3.35 -6.61
CA GLU A 52 -8.52 -2.53 -5.47
C GLU A 52 -8.32 -3.46 -4.26
N MET A 53 -7.09 -3.59 -3.79
CA MET A 53 -6.83 -4.31 -2.55
C MET A 53 -7.43 -3.51 -1.40
N LYS A 54 -8.56 -3.98 -0.84
CA LYS A 54 -9.13 -3.38 0.37
C LYS A 54 -8.19 -3.69 1.53
N LEU A 55 -7.39 -2.69 1.89
CA LEU A 55 -6.64 -2.72 3.14
C LEU A 55 -7.63 -2.94 4.29
N ARG A 56 -7.29 -3.86 5.19
CA ARG A 56 -8.08 -4.01 6.42
C ARG A 56 -7.93 -2.71 7.22
N PRO A 57 -9.04 -1.97 7.49
CA PRO A 57 -8.94 -0.79 8.32
C PRO A 57 -8.48 -1.19 9.72
N ALA A 58 -7.77 -0.29 10.39
CA ALA A 58 -7.50 -0.45 11.81
C ALA A 58 -8.83 -0.59 12.55
N THR A 59 -8.91 -1.57 13.45
CA THR A 59 -10.11 -1.75 14.27
C THR A 59 -10.11 -0.72 15.40
N GLY A 60 -11.30 -0.36 15.91
CA GLY A 60 -11.41 0.54 17.08
C GLY A 60 -10.59 0.05 18.28
N LYS A 61 -10.49 -1.26 18.46
CA LYS A 61 -9.65 -1.90 19.49
C LYS A 61 -8.16 -1.60 19.35
N ILE A 62 -7.65 -1.46 18.12
CA ILE A 62 -6.26 -1.05 17.88
C ILE A 62 -6.09 0.43 18.22
N ALA A 63 -7.06 1.27 17.85
CA ALA A 63 -7.03 2.69 18.15
C ALA A 63 -7.06 2.97 19.67
N GLU A 64 -7.83 2.20 20.43
CA GLU A 64 -7.90 2.28 21.90
C GLU A 64 -6.56 1.95 22.59
N GLN A 65 -5.68 1.21 21.92
CA GLN A 65 -4.35 0.87 22.44
C GLN A 65 -3.28 1.91 22.09
N LEU A 66 -3.59 2.87 21.22
CA LEU A 66 -2.62 3.88 20.82
C LEU A 66 -2.44 4.92 21.92
N THR A 67 -1.18 5.23 22.23
CA THR A 67 -0.86 6.38 23.08
C THR A 67 -1.23 7.67 22.36
N LEU A 68 -1.54 8.73 23.12
CA LEU A 68 -1.75 10.07 22.54
C LEU A 68 -0.60 10.49 21.63
N LYS A 69 0.64 10.21 22.03
CA LYS A 69 1.83 10.48 21.21
C LYS A 69 1.75 9.76 19.86
N SER A 70 1.50 8.45 19.87
CA SER A 70 1.38 7.65 18.64
C SER A 70 0.26 8.15 17.73
N THR A 71 -0.85 8.61 18.30
CA THR A 71 -1.94 9.21 17.56
C THR A 71 -1.51 10.52 16.88
N PHE A 72 -0.83 11.42 17.59
CA PHE A 72 -0.31 12.66 16.98
C PHE A 72 0.79 12.38 15.94
N ASP A 73 1.69 11.43 16.18
CA ASP A 73 2.71 11.01 15.20
C ASP A 73 2.04 10.53 13.89
N GLY A 74 0.94 9.77 13.98
CA GLY A 74 0.17 9.33 12.82
C GLY A 74 -0.51 10.48 12.06
N MET A 75 -0.95 11.52 12.76
CA MET A 75 -1.51 12.72 12.13
C MET A 75 -0.47 13.46 11.30
N VAL A 76 0.79 13.52 11.75
CA VAL A 76 1.89 14.14 10.99
C VAL A 76 2.09 13.45 9.64
N VAL A 77 2.09 12.10 9.62
CA VAL A 77 2.20 11.32 8.37
C VAL A 77 1.03 11.58 7.42
N SER A 78 -0.16 11.85 7.97
CA SER A 78 -1.37 12.09 7.20
C SER A 78 -1.58 13.55 6.79
N LEU A 79 -0.68 14.46 7.21
CA LEU A 79 -0.78 15.88 6.88
C LEU A 79 -0.53 16.07 5.37
N ILE A 80 -1.40 16.83 4.71
CA ILE A 80 -1.26 17.22 3.31
C ILE A 80 -0.59 18.60 3.29
N PRO A 81 0.73 18.72 3.03
CA PRO A 81 1.46 19.97 3.21
C PRO A 81 0.90 21.10 2.36
N GLU A 82 0.46 20.80 1.14
CA GLU A 82 -0.09 21.75 0.17
C GLU A 82 -1.32 22.49 0.72
N LYS A 83 -2.08 21.85 1.62
CA LYS A 83 -3.27 22.42 2.24
C LYS A 83 -2.98 23.27 3.48
N SER A 84 -1.74 23.26 3.98
CA SER A 84 -1.33 23.95 5.21
C SER A 84 -0.16 24.92 5.02
N ILE A 85 0.26 25.19 3.79
CA ILE A 85 1.46 26.00 3.49
C ILE A 85 1.44 27.42 4.08
N TYR A 86 0.25 28.00 4.30
CA TYR A 86 0.08 29.34 4.87
C TYR A 86 -0.49 29.31 6.30
N GLU A 87 -0.64 28.13 6.89
CA GLU A 87 -1.27 27.95 8.19
C GLU A 87 -0.19 27.62 9.22
N ASN A 88 -0.08 28.45 10.26
CA ASN A 88 0.77 28.19 11.40
C ASN A 88 -0.08 28.19 12.68
N LYS A 89 -0.42 26.98 13.17
CA LYS A 89 -1.29 26.78 14.33
C LYS A 89 -0.56 25.96 15.38
N LYS A 90 -0.57 26.46 16.62
CA LYS A 90 -0.07 25.74 17.79
C LYS A 90 -1.26 25.28 18.64
N LEU A 91 -1.40 23.97 18.81
CA LEU A 91 -2.41 23.37 19.67
C LEU A 91 -1.77 22.92 20.98
N ILE A 92 -2.41 23.22 22.10
CA ILE A 92 -2.07 22.68 23.42
C ILE A 92 -3.29 21.89 23.89
N SER A 93 -3.12 20.61 24.14
CA SER A 93 -4.20 19.71 24.54
C SER A 93 -3.91 19.11 25.91
N PHE A 94 -4.93 19.10 26.77
CA PHE A 94 -4.89 18.47 28.09
C PHE A 94 -5.87 17.29 28.10
N PHE A 95 -5.39 16.11 28.44
CA PHE A 95 -6.21 14.90 28.55
C PHE A 95 -6.25 14.48 30.01
N GLN A 96 -7.46 14.25 30.52
CA GLN A 96 -7.69 13.75 31.87
C GLN A 96 -8.06 12.26 31.77
N THR A 97 -7.46 11.45 32.65
CA THR A 97 -7.79 10.02 32.86
C THR A 97 -9.09 9.83 33.60
#